data_AF-A0A0D9WMD3-F1
#
_entry.id   AF-A0A0D9WMD3-F1
#
_cell.length_a   1.000
_cell.length_b   1.000
_cell.length_c   1.000
_cell.angle_alpha   90.00
_cell.angle_beta   90.00
_cell.angle_gamma   90.00
#
_symmetry.space_group_name_H-M   'P 1'
#
loop_
_entity.id
_entity.type
_entity.pdbx_description
1 polymer ?
#
loop_
_entity_poly.entity_id
_entity_poly.type
_entity_poly.pdbx_seq_one_letter_code
_entity_poly.pdbx_strand_id
1 'polypeptide(L)' 'MDITLGSQEFVKGIAGTYTVDILTNLRIITNVTTYEFGHIEGFSFSLPLESGSGVVGFYGSAGNLVNSLGVYAHI' A
#
# COMPACT_ATOMS: atom_id res chain seq x y z
N MET A 1 -10.43 6.81 9.26
CA MET A 1 -9.14 7.52 9.30
C MET A 1 -8.72 7.62 7.87
N ASP A 2 -8.49 8.84 7.40
CA ASP A 2 -8.22 9.10 5.99
C ASP A 2 -6.82 9.69 5.84
N ILE A 3 -6.20 9.47 4.69
CA ILE A 3 -4.93 10.11 4.33
C ILE A 3 -5.19 11.23 3.34
N THR A 4 -4.50 12.34 3.53
CA THR A 4 -4.45 13.45 2.57
C THR A 4 -3.00 13.66 2.22
N LEU A 5 -2.66 13.49 0.94
CA LEU A 5 -1.30 13.69 0.45
C LEU A 5 -1.06 15.18 0.21
N GLY A 6 0.15 15.64 0.53
CA GLY A 6 0.60 16.98 0.12
C GLY A 6 0.69 17.12 -1.40
N SER A 7 0.79 18.37 -1.89
CA SER A 7 0.83 18.67 -3.34
C SER A 7 2.02 18.07 -4.10
N GLN A 8 3.09 17.69 -3.38
CA GLN A 8 4.27 17.02 -3.92
C GLN A 8 4.49 15.64 -3.32
N GLU A 9 3.51 15.15 -2.56
CA GLU A 9 3.58 13.84 -1.94
C GLU A 9 2.97 12.79 -2.86
N PHE A 10 3.72 11.72 -3.13
CA PHE A 10 3.31 10.63 -3.98
C PHE A 10 3.76 9.29 -3.40
N VAL A 11 3.00 8.26 -3.70
CA VAL A 11 3.25 6.90 -3.21
C VAL A 11 4.37 6.26 -4.05
N LYS A 12 5.40 5.77 -3.37
CA LYS A 12 6.57 5.10 -3.95
C LYS A 12 6.58 3.59 -3.71
N GLY A 13 5.58 3.08 -3.00
CA GLY A 13 5.47 1.65 -2.75
C GLY A 13 4.44 1.34 -1.69
N ILE A 14 4.19 0.05 -1.54
CA ILE A 14 3.35 -0.50 -0.49
C ILE A 14 4.07 -1.66 0.17
N ALA A 15 3.79 -1.86 1.45
CA ALA A 15 4.20 -3.04 2.18
C ALA A 15 3.11 -3.41 3.18
N GLY A 16 3.20 -4.56 3.80
CA GLY A 16 2.20 -4.94 4.79
C GLY A 16 2.25 -6.40 5.17
N THR A 17 1.17 -6.87 5.78
CA THR A 17 0.96 -8.28 6.10
C THR A 17 -0.41 -8.75 5.66
N TYR A 18 -0.51 -10.05 5.38
CA TYR A 18 -1.75 -10.73 5.03
C TYR A 18 -1.76 -12.13 5.63
N THR A 19 -2.94 -12.70 5.86
CA THR A 19 -3.09 -14.10 6.27
C THR A 19 -3.31 -14.99 5.04
N VAL A 20 -4.37 -15.80 5.00
CA VAL A 20 -4.67 -16.62 3.80
C VAL A 20 -5.23 -15.70 2.71
N ASP A 21 -6.28 -14.94 3.04
CA ASP A 21 -7.08 -14.20 2.05
C ASP A 21 -7.43 -12.78 2.50
N ILE A 22 -6.74 -12.23 3.51
CA ILE A 22 -7.11 -10.96 4.15
C ILE A 22 -5.85 -10.15 4.40
N LEU A 23 -5.87 -8.88 3.95
CA LEU A 23 -4.88 -7.87 4.30
C LEU A 23 -5.07 -7.47 5.78
N THR A 24 -4.06 -7.72 6.60
CA THR A 24 -4.10 -7.45 8.05
C THR A 24 -3.43 -6.12 8.41
N ASN A 25 -2.35 -5.77 7.71
CA ASN A 25 -1.65 -4.51 7.82
C ASN A 25 -1.31 -3.95 6.45
N LEU A 26 -1.42 -2.63 6.30
CA LEU A 26 -0.98 -1.91 5.11
C LEU A 26 -0.13 -0.72 5.49
N ARG A 27 1.05 -0.64 4.87
CA ARG A 27 1.96 0.49 4.88
C ARG A 27 1.99 1.11 3.49
N ILE A 28 1.52 2.36 3.39
CA ILE A 28 1.62 3.19 2.19
C ILE A 28 2.87 4.05 2.35
N ILE A 29 3.87 3.80 1.52
CA ILE A 29 5.17 4.45 1.60
C ILE A 29 5.21 5.59 0.58
N THR A 30 5.35 6.83 1.05
CA THR A 30 5.43 8.01 0.19
C THR A 30 6.86 8.55 0.12
N ASN A 31 7.08 9.60 -0.66
CA ASN A 31 8.32 10.38 -0.63
C ASN A 31 8.51 11.23 0.63
N VAL A 32 7.48 11.37 1.47
CA VAL A 32 7.50 12.21 2.67
C VAL A 32 7.45 11.39 3.95
N THR A 33 6.58 10.37 4.01
CA THR A 33 6.34 9.59 5.22
C THR A 33 5.87 8.16 4.89
N THR A 34 5.55 7.37 5.91
CA THR A 34 4.83 6.10 5.79
C THR A 34 3.54 6.17 6.59
N TYR A 35 2.43 5.86 5.94
CA TYR A 35 1.13 5.72 6.60
C TYR A 35 0.85 4.25 6.86
N GLU A 36 0.45 3.90 8.08
CA GLU A 36 0.28 2.52 8.51
C GLU A 36 -1.11 2.26 9.09
N PHE A 37 -1.71 1.14 8.70
CA PHE A 37 -3.07 0.74 9.07
C PHE A 37 -3.14 -0.74 9.43
N GLY A 38 -4.01 -1.08 10.37
CA GLY A 38 -4.30 -2.46 10.74
C GLY A 38 -3.34 -3.05 11.78
N HIS A 39 -3.31 -4.38 11.87
CA HIS A 39 -2.52 -5.14 12.82
C HIS A 39 -1.54 -6.05 12.09
N ILE A 40 -0.29 -6.06 12.54
CA ILE A 40 0.77 -6.88 11.92
C ILE A 40 0.53 -8.34 12.29
N GLU A 41 0.09 -9.14 11.32
CA GLU A 41 -0.22 -10.55 11.51
C GLU A 41 -0.11 -11.31 10.19
N GLY A 42 0.50 -12.50 10.22
CA GLY A 42 0.64 -13.36 9.05
C GLY A 42 1.91 -13.12 8.23
N PHE A 43 1.80 -13.28 6.92
CA PHE A 43 2.91 -13.19 5.97
C PHE A 43 3.15 -11.75 5.53
N SER A 44 4.42 -11.35 5.43
CA SER A 44 4.79 -10.02 4.97
C SER A 44 4.91 -9.92 3.45
N PHE A 45 4.63 -8.74 2.92
CA PHE A 45 4.94 -8.37 1.54
C PHE A 45 5.55 -6.96 1.48
N SER A 46 6.27 -6.70 0.40
CA SER A 46 6.84 -5.39 0.09
C SER A 46 6.95 -5.22 -1.42
N LEU A 47 6.55 -4.05 -1.91
CA LEU A 47 6.67 -3.64 -3.30
C LEU A 47 7.24 -2.21 -3.34
N PRO A 48 8.57 -2.05 -3.25
CA PRO A 48 9.24 -0.77 -3.47
C PRO A 48 9.28 -0.46 -4.97
N LEU A 49 9.00 0.79 -5.34
CA LEU A 49 9.23 1.28 -6.70
C LEU A 49 10.60 1.93 -6.82
N GLU A 50 11.15 1.91 -8.04
CA GLU A 50 12.43 2.54 -8.36
C GLU A 50 12.35 4.07 -8.33
N SER A 51 13.51 4.72 -8.26
CA SER A 51 13.60 6.18 -8.30
C SER A 51 13.08 6.73 -9.62
N GLY A 52 12.17 7.70 -9.55
CA GLY A 52 11.50 8.27 -10.74
C GLY A 52 10.16 7.60 -11.05
N SER A 53 9.88 6.44 -10.45
CA SER A 53 8.60 5.75 -10.56
C SER A 53 7.65 6.14 -9.43
N GLY A 54 6.36 5.92 -9.65
CA GLY A 54 5.32 6.24 -8.67
C GLY A 54 4.03 5.47 -8.91
N VAL A 55 3.28 5.22 -7.83
CA VAL A 55 1.95 4.61 -7.94
C VAL A 55 0.98 5.65 -8.50
N VAL A 56 0.28 5.27 -9.58
CA VAL A 56 -0.76 6.10 -10.23
C VAL A 56 -2.16 5.56 -10.02
N GLY A 57 -2.29 4.37 -9.42
CA GLY A 57 -3.58 3.79 -9.07
C GLY A 57 -3.43 2.49 -8.29
N PHE A 58 -4.53 2.04 -7.69
CA PHE A 58 -4.61 0.79 -6.96
C PHE A 58 -5.64 -0.12 -7.61
N TYR A 59 -5.45 -1.42 -7.49
CA TYR A 59 -6.44 -2.44 -7.86
C TYR A 59 -6.45 -3.52 -6.78
N GLY A 60 -7.50 -4.34 -6.76
CA GLY A 60 -7.63 -5.37 -5.75
C GLY A 60 -9.00 -6.03 -5.75
N SER A 61 -9.23 -6.85 -4.73
CA SER A 61 -10.54 -7.45 -4.45
C SER A 61 -10.88 -7.25 -2.98
N ALA A 62 -12.17 -7.02 -2.71
CA ALA A 62 -12.68 -6.83 -1.37
C ALA A 62 -14.11 -7.37 -1.26
N GLY A 63 -14.40 -8.01 -0.13
CA GLY A 63 -15.74 -8.23 0.38
C GLY A 63 -15.98 -7.35 1.61
N ASN A 64 -16.24 -7.98 2.76
CA ASN A 64 -16.26 -7.27 4.05
C ASN A 64 -14.87 -6.78 4.48
N LEU A 65 -13.82 -7.40 3.95
CA LEU A 65 -12.41 -7.10 4.20
C LEU A 65 -11.67 -7.04 2.86
N VAL A 66 -10.48 -6.45 2.84
CA VAL A 66 -9.62 -6.40 1.65
C VAL A 66 -8.94 -7.75 1.49
N ASN A 67 -9.20 -8.43 0.38
CA ASN A 67 -8.66 -9.76 0.10
C ASN A 67 -7.36 -9.70 -0.70
N SER A 68 -7.24 -8.72 -1.60
CA SER A 68 -6.01 -8.50 -2.36
C SER A 68 -5.83 -7.02 -2.69
N LEU A 69 -4.57 -6.61 -2.80
CA LEU A 69 -4.17 -5.24 -3.14
C LEU A 69 -2.96 -5.28 -4.08
N GLY A 70 -3.02 -4.47 -5.14
CA GLY A 70 -1.94 -4.23 -6.07
C GLY A 70 -1.93 -2.76 -6.53
N VAL A 71 -0.91 -2.40 -7.29
CA VAL A 71 -0.69 -1.03 -7.76
C VAL A 71 -0.45 -0.98 -9.26
N TYR A 72 -0.99 0.06 -9.90
CA TYR A 72 -0.52 0.52 -11.19
C TYR A 72 0.60 1.53 -10.96
N ALA A 73 1.74 1.33 -11.61
CA ALA A 73 2.90 2.20 -11.50
C ALA A 73 3.19 2.90 -12.83
N HIS A 74 3.52 4.19 -12.76
CA HIS A 74 4.32 4.84 -13.80
C HIS A 74 5.78 4.51 -13.51
N ILE A 75 6.48 3.96 -14.49
CA ILE A 75 7.90 3.58 -14.38
C ILE A 75 8.80 4.58 -15.07
#